data_AF-A0A2E9NVT7-F1
#
_entry.id   AF-A0A2E9NVT7-F1
#
_cell.length_a   1.000
_cell.length_b   1.000
_cell.length_c   1.000
_cell.angle_alpha   90.00
_cell.angle_beta   90.00
_cell.angle_gamma   90.00
#
_symmetry.space_group_name_H-M   'P 1'
#
loop_
_entity.id
_entity.type
_entity.pdbx_description
1 polymer ?
#
loop_
_entity_poly.entity_id
_entity_poly.type
_entity_poly.pdbx_seq_one_letter_code
_entity_poly.pdbx_strand_id
1 'polypeptide(L)'
;MDPLLLGILVATVTILILFSGISVANGLLVVSAIFLLAFDGFRSLELIPEVLFGKLDNFALLSIPMFILMGAAIASTRAGADLYEALDRWLTRVPGGLIVSNLGACALFAAMSGSSPATCAAIGKMGIPEMRKRNFPDGVAAGSIAAGGTLGILIPPSITMIVYGIATETSIGRLFIAGVLPGLLLVSLFMAWSIFATWRQGGIDVLAGRTFSWKEKIEVLPRVIPFLLVILGVLYALYGGVATPSETAAVGALLCLGLAIVIYRMTDMGTIWIMLRDSTKESVMILFIIAAAGVFSYMLSSLFITQSIAAWIGTLEVNRWVLMLYINIFLLIAGFFLPPVAVILMAAPILMPIILGAGFDPYWFAVVLTINMEIGLISPPVGLNLYVINGIAPEIPLKTILKGSLPYVACMIIAILILCLFPGIATWLPDALMGAAVT
;
A
#
# COMPACT_ATOMS: atom_id res chain seq x y z
N MET A 1 31.57 4.25 -20.96
CA MET A 1 31.38 5.26 -19.90
C MET A 1 31.49 4.55 -18.56
N ASP A 2 31.96 5.21 -17.50
CA ASP A 2 31.91 4.64 -16.15
C ASP A 2 30.46 4.26 -15.81
N PRO A 3 30.17 2.99 -15.42
CA PRO A 3 28.81 2.55 -15.09
C PRO A 3 28.12 3.40 -14.01
N LEU A 4 28.87 4.04 -13.10
CA LEU A 4 28.30 4.95 -12.10
C LEU A 4 27.77 6.24 -12.74
N LEU A 5 28.57 6.86 -13.62
CA LEU A 5 28.13 8.03 -14.39
C LEU A 5 26.94 7.68 -15.31
N LEU A 6 26.96 6.48 -15.88
CA LEU A 6 25.85 5.97 -16.68
C LEU A 6 24.59 5.79 -15.82
N GLY A 7 24.71 5.27 -14.60
CA GLY A 7 23.62 5.17 -13.64
C GLY A 7 23.01 6.53 -13.27
N ILE A 8 23.83 7.55 -13.03
CA ILE A 8 23.37 8.92 -12.78
C ILE A 8 22.63 9.47 -14.01
N LEU A 9 23.16 9.23 -15.21
CA LEU A 9 22.53 9.65 -16.46
C LEU A 9 21.18 8.98 -16.66
N VAL A 10 21.10 7.65 -16.48
CA VAL A 10 19.85 6.88 -16.55
C VAL A 10 18.84 7.44 -15.53
N ALA A 11 19.24 7.61 -14.27
CA ALA A 11 18.36 8.14 -13.24
C ALA A 11 17.83 9.54 -13.59
N THR A 12 18.70 10.42 -14.06
CA THR A 12 18.33 11.79 -14.45
C THR A 12 17.36 11.79 -15.63
N VAL A 13 17.65 11.01 -16.67
CA VAL A 13 16.79 10.91 -17.86
C VAL A 13 15.44 10.27 -17.51
N THR A 14 15.42 9.22 -16.70
CA THR A 14 14.17 8.61 -16.19
C THR A 14 13.34 9.64 -15.46
N ILE A 15 13.94 10.39 -14.52
CA ILE A 15 13.23 11.43 -13.78
C ILE A 15 12.63 12.46 -14.75
N LEU A 16 13.43 13.01 -15.68
CA LEU A 16 12.94 14.01 -16.65
C LEU A 16 11.79 13.50 -17.51
N ILE A 17 11.88 12.25 -17.98
CA ILE A 17 10.82 11.62 -18.78
C ILE A 17 9.56 11.42 -17.94
N LEU A 18 9.66 10.96 -16.70
CA LEU A 18 8.48 10.78 -15.84
C LEU A 18 7.83 12.12 -15.47
N PHE A 19 8.61 13.19 -15.30
CA PHE A 19 8.08 14.55 -15.10
C PHE A 19 7.39 15.14 -16.33
N SER A 20 7.55 14.56 -17.54
CA SER A 20 6.82 14.99 -18.73
C SER A 20 5.32 14.65 -18.69
N GLY A 21 4.88 13.82 -17.74
CA GLY A 21 3.49 13.37 -17.62
C GLY A 21 3.16 12.12 -18.46
N ILE A 22 4.14 11.50 -19.11
CA ILE A 22 3.97 10.20 -19.74
C ILE A 22 3.63 9.12 -18.70
N SER A 23 2.87 8.09 -19.09
CA SER A 23 2.63 6.94 -18.21
C SER A 23 3.95 6.28 -17.81
N VAL A 24 4.03 5.83 -16.55
CA VAL A 24 5.28 5.26 -15.99
C VAL A 24 5.80 4.11 -16.85
N ALA A 25 4.94 3.17 -17.24
CA ALA A 25 5.32 2.03 -18.06
C ALA A 25 5.95 2.46 -19.40
N ASN A 26 5.33 3.42 -20.10
CA ASN A 26 5.89 3.96 -21.34
C ASN A 26 7.20 4.70 -21.09
N GLY A 27 7.30 5.47 -20.00
CA GLY A 27 8.53 6.16 -19.62
C GLY A 27 9.69 5.18 -19.39
N LEU A 28 9.46 4.10 -18.63
CA LEU A 28 10.45 3.05 -18.38
C LEU A 28 10.85 2.34 -19.68
N LEU A 29 9.90 2.02 -20.57
CA LEU A 29 10.20 1.41 -21.86
C LEU A 29 11.02 2.33 -22.77
N VAL A 30 10.66 3.60 -22.86
CA VAL A 30 11.38 4.59 -23.68
C VAL A 30 12.80 4.75 -23.18
N VAL A 31 13.00 4.93 -21.87
CA VAL A 31 14.35 5.01 -21.29
C VAL A 31 15.13 3.74 -21.60
N SER A 32 14.55 2.57 -21.32
CA SER A 32 15.24 1.29 -21.50
C SER A 32 15.63 1.07 -22.96
N ALA A 33 14.73 1.35 -23.91
CA ALA A 33 15.00 1.24 -25.34
C ALA A 33 16.09 2.20 -25.79
N ILE A 34 16.07 3.46 -25.34
CA ILE A 34 17.09 4.45 -25.69
C ILE A 34 18.48 4.02 -25.21
N PHE A 35 18.61 3.60 -23.95
CA PHE A 35 19.91 3.21 -23.38
C PHE A 35 20.40 1.87 -23.96
N LEU A 36 19.52 0.88 -24.11
CA LEU A 36 19.87 -0.38 -24.75
C LEU A 36 20.31 -0.18 -26.21
N LEU A 37 19.65 0.71 -26.97
CA LEU A 37 20.07 1.06 -28.32
C LEU A 37 21.42 1.78 -28.35
N ALA A 38 21.62 2.74 -27.46
CA ALA A 38 22.81 3.57 -27.44
C ALA A 38 24.07 2.79 -27.03
N PHE A 39 23.94 1.79 -26.15
CA PHE A 39 25.08 1.09 -25.55
C PHE A 39 25.22 -0.38 -25.99
N ASP A 40 24.11 -1.11 -26.22
CA ASP A 40 24.13 -2.51 -26.65
C ASP A 40 23.79 -2.70 -28.16
N GLY A 41 23.37 -1.63 -28.85
CA GLY A 41 23.08 -1.60 -30.29
C GLY A 41 21.70 -2.16 -30.67
N PHE A 42 21.38 -2.20 -31.97
CA PHE A 42 20.03 -2.57 -32.46
C PHE A 42 19.56 -3.98 -32.07
N ARG A 43 20.48 -4.93 -31.92
CA ARG A 43 20.16 -6.30 -31.55
C ARG A 43 19.58 -6.41 -30.14
N SER A 44 19.88 -5.47 -29.24
CA SER A 44 19.31 -5.48 -27.88
C SER A 44 17.79 -5.26 -27.86
N LEU A 45 17.24 -4.60 -28.89
CA LEU A 45 15.79 -4.41 -29.02
C LEU A 45 15.03 -5.72 -29.26
N GLU A 46 15.66 -6.71 -29.88
CA GLU A 46 15.05 -8.01 -30.16
C GLU A 46 14.70 -8.76 -28.86
N LEU A 47 15.40 -8.46 -27.77
CA LEU A 47 15.17 -9.06 -26.45
C LEU A 47 14.03 -8.38 -25.67
N ILE A 48 13.63 -7.16 -26.04
CA ILE A 48 12.59 -6.43 -25.30
C ILE A 48 11.25 -7.19 -25.28
N PRO A 49 10.72 -7.72 -26.40
CA PRO A 49 9.49 -8.51 -26.39
C PRO A 49 9.60 -9.77 -25.53
N GLU A 50 10.74 -10.45 -25.56
CA GLU A 50 10.97 -11.68 -24.78
C GLU A 50 11.02 -11.37 -23.28
N VAL A 51 11.70 -10.30 -22.87
CA VAL A 51 11.72 -9.84 -21.47
C VAL A 51 10.33 -9.39 -21.03
N LEU A 52 9.59 -8.65 -21.87
CA LEU A 52 8.22 -8.23 -21.56
C LEU A 52 7.31 -9.43 -21.33
N PHE A 53 7.35 -10.41 -22.24
CA PHE A 53 6.53 -11.62 -22.13
C PHE A 53 6.93 -12.45 -20.92
N GLY A 54 8.23 -12.72 -20.74
CA GLY A 54 8.73 -13.53 -19.63
C GLY A 54 8.45 -12.91 -18.25
N LYS A 55 8.42 -11.57 -18.15
CA LYS A 55 8.06 -10.89 -16.90
C LYS A 55 6.55 -10.92 -16.60
N LEU A 56 5.71 -11.13 -17.61
CA LEU A 56 4.26 -11.33 -17.45
C LEU A 56 3.88 -12.81 -17.27
N ASP A 57 4.72 -13.73 -17.74
CA ASP A 57 4.52 -15.18 -17.63
C ASP A 57 4.88 -15.71 -16.23
N ASN A 58 4.19 -15.20 -15.21
CA ASN A 58 4.36 -15.62 -13.82
C ASN A 58 3.01 -15.83 -13.15
N PHE A 59 2.76 -17.06 -12.69
CA PHE A 59 1.50 -17.41 -12.02
C PHE A 59 1.23 -16.59 -10.75
N ALA A 60 2.28 -16.11 -10.06
CA ALA A 60 2.15 -15.23 -8.90
C ALA A 60 1.46 -13.90 -9.24
N LEU A 61 1.60 -13.40 -10.48
CA LEU A 61 0.98 -12.15 -10.93
C LEU A 61 -0.54 -12.24 -10.97
N LEU A 62 -1.12 -13.43 -11.10
CA LEU A 62 -2.58 -13.63 -11.02
C LEU A 62 -3.15 -13.20 -9.66
N SER A 63 -2.33 -13.16 -8.61
CA SER A 63 -2.73 -12.63 -7.31
C SER A 63 -3.14 -11.16 -7.40
N ILE A 64 -2.47 -10.35 -8.25
CA ILE A 64 -2.71 -8.90 -8.31
C ILE A 64 -4.13 -8.60 -8.82
N PRO A 65 -4.57 -9.07 -10.01
CA PRO A 65 -5.93 -8.83 -10.46
C PRO A 65 -7.00 -9.39 -9.53
N MET A 66 -6.74 -10.55 -8.92
CA MET A 66 -7.70 -11.18 -8.02
C MET A 66 -7.86 -10.40 -6.72
N PHE A 67 -6.78 -9.88 -6.12
CA PHE A 67 -6.89 -9.02 -4.94
C PHE A 67 -7.52 -7.65 -5.26
N ILE A 68 -7.21 -7.06 -6.43
CA ILE A 68 -7.89 -5.84 -6.89
C ILE A 68 -9.39 -6.08 -7.02
N LEU A 69 -9.78 -7.18 -7.68
CA LEU A 69 -11.18 -7.56 -7.87
C LEU A 69 -11.87 -7.82 -6.54
N MET A 70 -11.20 -8.49 -5.60
CA MET A 70 -11.68 -8.73 -4.25
C MET A 70 -11.99 -7.41 -3.54
N GLY A 71 -11.04 -6.47 -3.54
CA GLY A 71 -11.21 -5.15 -2.96
C GLY A 71 -12.32 -4.33 -3.61
N ALA A 72 -12.36 -4.33 -4.95
CA ALA A 72 -13.36 -3.60 -5.72
C ALA A 72 -14.77 -4.15 -5.47
N ALA A 73 -14.94 -5.47 -5.45
CA ALA A 73 -16.23 -6.11 -5.17
C ALA A 73 -16.78 -5.69 -3.81
N ILE A 74 -15.95 -5.67 -2.76
CA ILE A 74 -16.36 -5.24 -1.43
C ILE A 74 -16.61 -3.73 -1.39
N ALA A 75 -15.75 -2.91 -2.02
CA ALA A 75 -15.90 -1.46 -2.09
C ALA A 75 -17.14 -0.98 -2.84
N SER A 76 -17.67 -1.79 -3.77
CA SER A 76 -18.91 -1.54 -4.49
C SER A 76 -20.18 -1.82 -3.66
N THR A 77 -20.05 -2.37 -2.45
CA THR A 77 -21.18 -2.73 -1.58
C THR A 77 -21.30 -1.81 -0.36
N ARG A 78 -22.32 -2.04 0.49
CA ARG A 78 -22.44 -1.36 1.80
C ARG A 78 -21.52 -1.94 2.89
N ALA A 79 -20.60 -2.84 2.55
CA ALA A 79 -19.64 -3.45 3.47
C ALA A 79 -18.89 -2.44 4.35
N GLY A 80 -18.36 -1.38 3.74
CA GLY A 80 -17.63 -0.33 4.48
C GLY A 80 -18.50 0.36 5.53
N ALA A 81 -19.79 0.57 5.23
CA ALA A 81 -20.74 1.15 6.18
C ALA A 81 -21.09 0.17 7.31
N ASP A 82 -21.26 -1.12 7.02
CA ASP A 82 -21.54 -2.14 8.04
C ASP A 82 -20.34 -2.37 8.98
N LEU A 83 -19.13 -2.41 8.44
CA LEU A 83 -17.89 -2.49 9.23
C LEU A 83 -17.75 -1.30 10.17
N TYR A 84 -18.00 -0.10 9.63
CA TYR A 84 -18.01 1.13 10.41
C TYR A 84 -19.07 1.10 11.52
N GLU A 85 -20.32 0.74 11.20
CA GLU A 85 -21.41 0.70 12.18
C GLU A 85 -21.14 -0.32 13.29
N ALA A 86 -20.59 -1.48 12.95
CA ALA A 86 -20.23 -2.50 13.94
C ALA A 86 -19.13 -2.00 14.88
N LEU A 87 -18.07 -1.43 14.33
CA LEU A 87 -16.96 -0.93 15.13
C LEU A 87 -17.38 0.26 16.00
N ASP A 88 -18.18 1.20 15.47
CA ASP A 88 -18.72 2.33 16.25
C ASP A 88 -19.48 1.81 17.48
N ARG A 89 -20.38 0.83 17.31
CA ARG A 89 -21.14 0.25 18.43
C ARG A 89 -20.26 -0.45 19.46
N TRP A 90 -19.22 -1.16 19.04
CA TRP A 90 -18.35 -1.93 19.93
C TRP A 90 -17.33 -1.06 20.66
N LEU A 91 -16.75 -0.07 19.98
CA LEU A 91 -15.69 0.81 20.49
C LEU A 91 -16.23 2.09 21.12
N THR A 92 -17.55 2.21 21.32
CA THR A 92 -18.20 3.32 22.04
C THR A 92 -17.63 3.64 23.42
N ARG A 93 -17.05 2.65 24.12
CA ARG A 93 -16.47 2.86 25.46
C ARG A 93 -15.04 3.42 25.43
N VAL A 94 -14.39 3.44 24.26
CA VAL A 94 -13.05 3.99 24.10
C VAL A 94 -13.19 5.51 23.95
N PRO A 95 -12.42 6.33 24.70
CA PRO A 95 -12.39 7.77 24.47
C PRO A 95 -12.06 8.05 23.00
N GLY A 96 -12.92 8.78 22.29
CA GLY A 96 -12.73 9.05 20.86
C GLY A 96 -13.19 7.90 19.98
N GLY A 97 -14.09 7.05 20.50
CA GLY A 97 -14.61 5.84 19.87
C GLY A 97 -14.98 6.03 18.40
N LEU A 98 -15.46 7.20 17.98
CA LEU A 98 -15.75 7.46 16.57
C LEU A 98 -14.53 7.42 15.64
N ILE A 99 -13.45 8.12 16.01
CA ILE A 99 -12.23 8.15 15.18
C ILE A 99 -11.52 6.81 15.27
N VAL A 100 -11.47 6.22 16.47
CA VAL A 100 -10.90 4.89 16.68
C VAL A 100 -11.65 3.85 15.86
N SER A 101 -12.98 3.94 15.78
CA SER A 101 -13.79 3.06 14.93
C SER A 101 -13.54 3.27 13.45
N ASN A 102 -13.37 4.52 13.00
CA ASN A 102 -13.01 4.80 11.61
C ASN A 102 -11.64 4.23 11.23
N LEU A 103 -10.62 4.44 12.07
CA LEU A 103 -9.29 3.88 11.85
C LEU A 103 -9.31 2.35 11.89
N GLY A 104 -10.07 1.76 12.81
CA GLY A 104 -10.28 0.31 12.86
C GLY A 104 -11.02 -0.21 11.63
N ALA A 105 -12.03 0.51 11.13
CA ALA A 105 -12.79 0.13 9.93
C ALA A 105 -11.89 0.21 8.70
N CYS A 106 -11.09 1.27 8.59
CA CYS A 106 -10.06 1.38 7.57
C CYS A 106 -9.05 0.23 7.66
N ALA A 107 -8.57 -0.15 8.85
CA ALA A 107 -7.63 -1.25 9.02
C ALA A 107 -8.21 -2.62 8.61
N LEU A 108 -9.47 -2.91 8.99
CA LEU A 108 -10.15 -4.14 8.59
C LEU A 108 -10.46 -4.16 7.09
N PHE A 109 -10.86 -3.01 6.52
CA PHE A 109 -11.14 -2.89 5.09
C PHE A 109 -9.85 -2.92 4.25
N ALA A 110 -8.77 -2.33 4.75
CA ALA A 110 -7.43 -2.39 4.19
C ALA A 110 -6.99 -3.85 3.99
N ALA A 111 -7.19 -4.69 5.01
CA ALA A 111 -6.93 -6.12 4.97
C ALA A 111 -7.81 -6.91 3.97
N MET A 112 -8.76 -6.27 3.29
CA MET A 112 -9.50 -6.89 2.18
C MET A 112 -9.17 -6.26 0.83
N SER A 113 -8.96 -4.95 0.80
CA SER A 113 -8.82 -4.25 -0.47
C SER A 113 -7.40 -4.24 -1.02
N GLY A 114 -6.38 -4.30 -0.16
CA GLY A 114 -4.99 -4.14 -0.56
C GLY A 114 -4.68 -2.82 -1.29
N SER A 115 -5.61 -1.86 -1.26
CA SER A 115 -5.60 -0.62 -2.04
C SER A 115 -5.99 0.57 -1.17
N SER A 116 -5.07 1.54 -1.11
CA SER A 116 -5.23 2.70 -0.26
C SER A 116 -6.32 3.67 -0.76
N PRO A 117 -6.34 4.09 -2.04
CA PRO A 117 -7.43 4.92 -2.58
C PRO A 117 -8.81 4.26 -2.45
N ALA A 118 -8.88 2.94 -2.67
CA ALA A 118 -10.13 2.19 -2.55
C ALA A 118 -10.64 2.20 -1.10
N THR A 119 -9.75 2.03 -0.12
CA THR A 119 -10.09 2.10 1.31
C THR A 119 -10.59 3.51 1.69
N CYS A 120 -9.92 4.57 1.24
CA CYS A 120 -10.37 5.95 1.43
C CYS A 120 -11.76 6.18 0.82
N ALA A 121 -11.99 5.68 -0.39
CA ALA A 121 -13.27 5.83 -1.09
C ALA A 121 -14.42 5.09 -0.41
N ALA A 122 -14.17 3.85 0.04
CA ALA A 122 -15.19 3.02 0.66
C ALA A 122 -15.58 3.52 2.06
N ILE A 123 -14.59 3.76 2.93
CA ILE A 123 -14.86 4.19 4.30
C ILE A 123 -15.20 5.69 4.36
N GLY A 124 -14.60 6.51 3.51
CA GLY A 124 -14.83 7.97 3.48
C GLY A 124 -16.26 8.37 3.18
N LYS A 125 -16.95 7.66 2.27
CA LYS A 125 -18.35 7.95 1.91
C LYS A 125 -19.32 7.87 3.09
N MET A 126 -19.02 7.04 4.09
CA MET A 126 -19.84 6.89 5.29
C MET A 126 -19.23 7.62 6.49
N GLY A 127 -17.92 7.48 6.69
CA GLY A 127 -17.21 7.99 7.86
C GLY A 127 -17.17 9.51 7.93
N ILE A 128 -16.93 10.22 6.82
CA ILE A 128 -16.84 11.69 6.83
C ILE A 128 -18.20 12.31 7.19
N PRO A 129 -19.32 11.99 6.51
CA PRO A 129 -20.60 12.60 6.83
C PRO A 129 -21.06 12.30 8.27
N GLU A 130 -20.80 11.09 8.77
CA GLU A 130 -21.20 10.72 10.13
C GLU A 130 -20.36 11.43 11.22
N MET A 131 -19.05 11.61 10.99
CA MET A 131 -18.22 12.45 11.87
C MET A 131 -18.69 13.90 11.90
N ARG A 132 -19.06 14.46 10.75
CA ARG A 132 -19.58 15.83 10.64
C ARG A 132 -20.91 16.00 11.37
N LYS A 133 -21.83 15.03 11.27
CA LYS A 133 -23.10 15.03 12.05
C LYS A 133 -22.86 15.04 13.56
N ARG A 134 -21.74 14.48 14.01
CA ARG A 134 -21.31 14.46 15.42
C ARG A 134 -20.40 15.62 15.79
N ASN A 135 -20.39 16.68 14.96
CA ASN A 135 -19.65 17.93 15.15
C ASN A 135 -18.12 17.77 15.27
N PHE A 136 -17.54 16.72 14.66
CA PHE A 136 -16.09 16.65 14.53
C PHE A 136 -15.59 17.71 13.53
N PRO A 137 -14.44 18.35 13.79
CA PRO A 137 -13.82 19.25 12.82
C PRO A 137 -13.51 18.54 11.50
N ASP A 138 -13.82 19.18 10.37
CA ASP A 138 -13.63 18.60 9.02
C ASP A 138 -12.20 18.08 8.79
N GLY A 139 -11.18 18.78 9.30
CA GLY A 139 -9.79 18.35 9.19
C GLY A 139 -9.48 17.05 9.96
N VAL A 140 -10.10 16.84 11.12
CA VAL A 140 -9.93 15.61 11.90
C VAL A 140 -10.64 14.45 11.19
N ALA A 141 -11.85 14.69 10.69
CA ALA A 141 -12.62 13.68 9.97
C ALA A 141 -11.93 13.24 8.67
N ALA A 142 -11.66 14.19 7.79
CA ALA A 142 -11.01 13.93 6.51
C ALA A 142 -9.58 13.39 6.68
N GLY A 143 -8.80 13.95 7.62
CA GLY A 143 -7.42 13.54 7.90
C GLY A 143 -7.32 12.11 8.43
N SER A 144 -8.21 11.73 9.36
CA SER A 144 -8.23 10.38 9.93
C SER A 144 -8.53 9.30 8.90
N ILE A 145 -9.43 9.58 7.94
CA ILE A 145 -9.77 8.64 6.88
C ILE A 145 -8.71 8.62 5.76
N ALA A 146 -8.11 9.78 5.45
CA ALA A 146 -6.98 9.84 4.51
C ALA A 146 -5.81 8.97 5.01
N ALA A 147 -5.47 9.09 6.30
CA ALA A 147 -4.44 8.28 6.95
C ALA A 147 -4.85 6.83 7.15
N GLY A 148 -6.08 6.56 7.63
CA GLY A 148 -6.57 5.19 7.78
C GLY A 148 -6.56 4.43 6.45
N GLY A 149 -6.85 5.11 5.34
CA GLY A 149 -6.77 4.47 4.03
C GLY A 149 -5.36 4.10 3.60
N THR A 150 -4.28 4.73 4.10
CA THR A 150 -2.91 4.33 3.74
C THR A 150 -2.58 2.92 4.18
N LEU A 151 -3.15 2.50 5.32
CA LEU A 151 -3.02 1.14 5.86
C LEU A 151 -3.37 0.04 4.83
N GLY A 152 -4.17 0.39 3.81
CA GLY A 152 -4.52 -0.47 2.68
C GLY A 152 -3.33 -1.05 1.92
N ILE A 153 -2.16 -0.42 1.96
CA ILE A 153 -0.97 -0.94 1.28
C ILE A 153 0.03 -1.63 2.22
N LEU A 154 -0.12 -1.52 3.54
CA LEU A 154 0.76 -2.22 4.50
C LEU A 154 0.10 -3.46 5.12
N ILE A 155 -1.18 -3.38 5.50
CA ILE A 155 -1.87 -4.50 6.15
C ILE A 155 -2.21 -5.57 5.10
N PRO A 156 -1.78 -6.82 5.30
CA PRO A 156 -1.97 -7.88 4.30
C PRO A 156 -3.43 -8.37 4.21
N PRO A 157 -3.82 -8.93 3.04
CA PRO A 157 -3.13 -8.94 1.74
C PRO A 157 -2.91 -7.54 1.14
N SER A 158 -1.70 -7.32 0.60
CA SER A 158 -1.29 -6.01 0.04
C SER A 158 -0.75 -6.16 -1.38
N ILE A 159 -1.30 -5.36 -2.31
CA ILE A 159 -0.86 -5.34 -3.72
C ILE A 159 0.58 -4.82 -3.83
N THR A 160 0.94 -3.80 -3.04
CA THR A 160 2.30 -3.24 -3.07
C THR A 160 3.34 -4.23 -2.57
N MET A 161 3.01 -5.04 -1.56
CA MET A 161 3.90 -6.11 -1.09
C MET A 161 4.07 -7.22 -2.13
N ILE A 162 3.03 -7.57 -2.90
CA ILE A 162 3.17 -8.52 -4.02
C ILE A 162 4.13 -7.95 -5.07
N VAL A 163 3.91 -6.69 -5.47
CA VAL A 163 4.74 -6.02 -6.48
C VAL A 163 6.20 -5.95 -6.02
N TYR A 164 6.45 -5.63 -4.75
CA TYR A 164 7.80 -5.66 -4.18
C TYR A 164 8.40 -7.07 -4.22
N GLY A 165 7.67 -8.09 -3.76
CA GLY A 165 8.12 -9.48 -3.77
C GLY A 165 8.52 -9.97 -5.16
N ILE A 166 7.77 -9.56 -6.19
CA ILE A 166 8.08 -9.89 -7.58
C ILE A 166 9.29 -9.10 -8.09
N ALA A 167 9.37 -7.80 -7.78
CA ALA A 167 10.48 -6.94 -8.22
C ALA A 167 11.83 -7.33 -7.60
N THR A 168 11.81 -7.86 -6.39
CA THR A 168 13.01 -8.20 -5.61
C THR A 168 13.22 -9.71 -5.48
N GLU A 169 12.35 -10.51 -6.12
CA GLU A 169 12.38 -11.97 -6.08
C GLU A 169 12.33 -12.54 -4.64
N THR A 170 11.60 -11.86 -3.74
CA THR A 170 11.43 -12.28 -2.34
C THR A 170 10.08 -12.95 -2.11
N SER A 171 10.02 -13.81 -1.08
CA SER A 171 8.77 -14.52 -0.71
C SER A 171 7.63 -13.57 -0.34
N ILE A 172 6.56 -13.57 -1.16
CA ILE A 172 5.33 -12.79 -0.93
C ILE A 172 4.65 -13.16 0.40
N GLY A 173 4.58 -14.46 0.72
CA GLY A 173 3.96 -14.91 1.97
C GLY A 173 4.68 -14.34 3.20
N ARG A 174 6.01 -14.31 3.16
CA ARG A 174 6.83 -13.73 4.22
C ARG A 174 6.66 -12.21 4.33
N LEU A 175 6.55 -11.50 3.19
CA LEU A 175 6.27 -10.06 3.16
C LEU A 175 4.92 -9.72 3.80
N PHE A 176 3.90 -10.54 3.56
CA PHE A 176 2.58 -10.34 4.16
C PHE A 176 2.65 -10.45 5.69
N ILE A 177 3.34 -11.48 6.21
CA ILE A 177 3.56 -11.63 7.66
C ILE A 177 4.35 -10.44 8.21
N ALA A 178 5.38 -9.98 7.47
CA ALA A 178 6.22 -8.86 7.89
C ALA A 178 5.44 -7.55 8.02
N GLY A 179 4.35 -7.38 7.26
CA GLY A 179 3.47 -6.21 7.33
C GLY A 179 2.49 -6.21 8.51
N VAL A 180 2.22 -7.35 9.15
CA VAL A 180 1.18 -7.46 10.21
C VAL A 180 1.50 -6.60 11.43
N LEU A 181 2.65 -6.82 12.07
CA LEU A 181 3.03 -6.09 13.28
C LEU A 181 3.30 -4.60 13.02
N PRO A 182 4.01 -4.19 11.94
CA PRO A 182 4.12 -2.78 11.56
C PRO A 182 2.76 -2.13 11.25
N GLY A 183 1.84 -2.86 10.62
CA GLY A 183 0.47 -2.39 10.40
C GLY A 183 -0.28 -2.12 11.71
N LEU A 184 -0.20 -3.05 12.66
CA LEU A 184 -0.77 -2.86 14.00
C LEU A 184 -0.10 -1.72 14.77
N LEU A 185 1.22 -1.53 14.61
CA LEU A 185 1.95 -0.40 15.16
C LEU A 185 1.40 0.93 14.61
N LEU A 186 1.23 1.06 13.29
CA LEU A 186 0.66 2.27 12.68
C LEU A 186 -0.77 2.52 13.12
N VAL A 187 -1.63 1.49 13.13
CA VAL A 187 -3.01 1.59 13.65
C VAL A 187 -3.01 2.13 15.08
N SER A 188 -2.14 1.59 15.93
CA SER A 188 -2.03 2.00 17.33
C SER A 188 -1.53 3.44 17.46
N LEU A 189 -0.53 3.85 16.68
CA LEU A 189 -0.03 5.22 16.66
C LEU A 189 -1.09 6.21 16.16
N PHE A 190 -1.82 5.86 15.10
CA PHE A 190 -2.91 6.69 14.57
C PHE A 190 -4.03 6.84 15.61
N MET A 191 -4.47 5.74 16.22
CA MET A 191 -5.48 5.78 17.28
C MET A 191 -5.01 6.62 18.47
N ALA A 192 -3.79 6.39 18.97
CA ALA A 192 -3.23 7.14 20.10
C ALA A 192 -3.16 8.65 19.80
N TRP A 193 -2.69 9.02 18.61
CA TRP A 193 -2.65 10.41 18.18
C TRP A 193 -4.06 11.01 18.07
N SER A 194 -5.01 10.30 17.44
CA SER A 194 -6.39 10.79 17.30
C SER A 194 -7.06 11.03 18.64
N ILE A 195 -6.86 10.13 19.61
CA ILE A 195 -7.39 10.28 20.97
C ILE A 195 -6.76 11.50 21.65
N PHE A 196 -5.42 11.62 21.59
CA PHE A 196 -4.69 12.75 22.17
C PHE A 196 -5.13 14.09 21.57
N ALA A 197 -5.23 14.18 20.24
CA ALA A 197 -5.64 15.38 19.53
C ALA A 197 -7.08 15.80 19.90
N THR A 198 -7.99 14.83 19.99
CA THR A 198 -9.40 15.08 20.36
C THR A 198 -9.53 15.53 21.81
N TRP A 199 -8.78 14.90 22.72
CA TRP A 199 -8.73 15.30 24.13
C TRP A 199 -8.20 16.73 24.30
N ARG A 200 -7.09 17.06 23.62
CA ARG A 200 -6.46 18.38 23.70
C ARG A 200 -7.36 19.51 23.17
N GLN A 201 -8.27 19.22 22.24
CA GLN A 201 -9.22 20.21 21.71
C GLN A 201 -10.44 20.43 22.62
N GLY A 202 -10.48 19.83 23.81
CA GLY A 202 -11.58 19.99 24.77
C GLY A 202 -12.85 19.22 24.38
N GLY A 203 -12.75 18.27 23.44
CA GLY A 203 -13.87 17.50 22.92
C GLY A 203 -14.42 16.43 23.87
N ILE A 204 -14.42 16.67 25.19
CA ILE A 204 -14.85 15.70 26.22
C ILE A 204 -16.30 15.22 25.96
N ASP A 205 -17.18 16.11 25.52
CA ASP A 205 -18.56 15.76 25.15
C ASP A 205 -18.66 14.92 23.86
N VAL A 206 -17.69 15.06 22.97
CA VAL A 206 -17.56 14.27 21.73
C VAL A 206 -16.88 12.91 22.02
N LEU A 207 -16.07 12.84 23.09
CA LEU A 207 -15.50 11.61 23.65
C LEU A 207 -16.54 10.83 24.48
N ALA A 208 -17.63 11.47 24.92
CA ALA A 208 -18.73 10.83 25.63
C ALA A 208 -19.50 9.90 24.68
N GLY A 209 -19.12 8.63 24.67
CA GLY A 209 -19.73 7.63 23.81
C GLY A 209 -21.21 7.41 24.13
N ARG A 210 -22.02 7.18 23.08
CA ARG A 210 -23.35 6.61 23.27
C ARG A 210 -23.21 5.23 23.91
N THR A 211 -24.07 4.92 24.88
CA THR A 211 -24.12 3.57 25.43
C THR A 211 -25.07 2.73 24.59
N PHE A 212 -24.54 1.78 23.82
CA PHE A 212 -25.35 0.74 23.22
C PHE A 212 -25.55 -0.42 24.19
N SER A 213 -26.75 -0.98 24.19
CA SER A 213 -27.06 -2.21 24.88
C SER A 213 -26.28 -3.38 24.27
N TRP A 214 -26.05 -4.44 25.06
CA TRP A 214 -25.40 -5.66 24.57
C TRP A 214 -26.15 -6.29 23.38
N LYS A 215 -27.48 -6.16 23.35
CA LYS A 215 -28.32 -6.63 22.25
C LYS A 215 -27.99 -5.91 20.94
N GLU A 216 -27.90 -4.58 20.97
CA GLU A 216 -27.57 -3.76 19.79
C GLU A 216 -26.13 -3.97 19.29
N LYS A 217 -25.20 -4.34 20.19
CA LYS A 217 -23.82 -4.68 19.82
C LYS A 217 -23.74 -6.01 19.07
N ILE A 218 -24.48 -7.01 19.54
CA ILE A 218 -24.49 -8.35 18.92
C ILE A 218 -25.28 -8.33 17.61
N GLU A 219 -26.31 -7.50 17.50
CA GLU A 219 -27.16 -7.41 16.30
C GLU A 219 -26.42 -7.06 15.01
N VAL A 220 -25.34 -6.28 15.07
CA VAL A 220 -24.56 -5.88 13.88
C VAL A 220 -23.46 -6.88 13.53
N LEU A 221 -23.07 -7.73 14.48
CA LEU A 221 -21.98 -8.68 14.29
C LEU A 221 -22.19 -9.63 13.09
N PRO A 222 -23.40 -10.18 12.83
CA PRO A 222 -23.69 -10.98 11.64
C PRO A 222 -23.38 -10.31 10.31
N ARG A 223 -23.38 -8.97 10.25
CA ARG A 223 -23.02 -8.23 9.01
C ARG A 223 -21.52 -8.20 8.77
N VAL A 224 -20.71 -8.28 9.83
CA VAL A 224 -19.24 -8.20 9.75
C VAL A 224 -18.57 -9.57 9.66
N ILE A 225 -19.20 -10.59 10.24
CA ILE A 225 -18.70 -11.98 10.23
C ILE A 225 -18.28 -12.45 8.83
N PRO A 226 -19.06 -12.24 7.75
CA PRO A 226 -18.67 -12.68 6.41
C PRO A 226 -17.31 -12.11 5.96
N PHE A 227 -17.01 -10.85 6.26
CA PHE A 227 -15.72 -10.23 5.93
C PHE A 227 -14.57 -10.81 6.75
N LEU A 228 -14.79 -10.96 8.06
CA LEU A 228 -13.79 -11.56 8.94
C LEU A 228 -13.49 -13.00 8.53
N LEU A 229 -14.49 -13.77 8.11
CA LEU A 229 -14.31 -15.12 7.60
C LEU A 229 -13.49 -15.14 6.31
N VAL A 230 -13.72 -14.19 5.39
CA VAL A 230 -12.89 -14.08 4.18
C VAL A 230 -11.44 -13.72 4.53
N ILE A 231 -11.22 -12.69 5.37
CA ILE A 231 -9.87 -12.29 5.79
C ILE A 231 -9.16 -13.46 6.49
N LEU A 232 -9.78 -14.05 7.51
CA LEU A 232 -9.20 -15.17 8.25
C LEU A 232 -9.00 -16.40 7.37
N GLY A 233 -9.92 -16.68 6.45
CA GLY A 233 -9.80 -17.78 5.49
C GLY A 233 -8.63 -17.59 4.54
N VAL A 234 -8.46 -16.37 4.00
CA VAL A 234 -7.33 -15.99 3.14
C VAL A 234 -6.01 -16.11 3.91
N LEU A 235 -5.93 -15.54 5.12
CA LEU A 235 -4.72 -15.60 5.94
C LEU A 235 -4.41 -17.04 6.38
N TYR A 236 -5.42 -17.84 6.74
CA TYR A 236 -5.25 -19.24 7.07
C TYR A 236 -4.75 -20.07 5.89
N ALA A 237 -5.35 -19.90 4.70
CA ALA A 237 -4.94 -20.64 3.51
C ALA A 237 -3.49 -20.31 3.12
N LEU A 238 -3.12 -19.03 3.23
CA LEU A 238 -1.78 -18.55 2.89
C LEU A 238 -0.72 -18.99 3.90
N TYR A 239 -0.97 -18.78 5.21
CA TYR A 239 0.03 -19.02 6.25
C TYR A 239 0.02 -20.47 6.77
N GLY A 240 -1.12 -21.15 6.66
CA GLY A 240 -1.22 -22.59 6.93
C GLY A 240 -0.61 -23.46 5.83
N GLY A 241 -0.09 -22.84 4.75
CA GLY A 241 0.51 -23.56 3.61
C GLY A 241 -0.50 -24.40 2.82
N VAL A 242 -1.79 -24.09 2.92
CA VAL A 242 -2.87 -24.85 2.27
C VAL A 242 -2.96 -24.48 0.79
N ALA A 243 -2.73 -23.20 0.45
CA ALA A 243 -2.82 -22.69 -0.91
C ALA A 243 -1.75 -21.62 -1.17
N THR A 244 -1.36 -21.48 -2.44
CA THR A 244 -0.46 -20.41 -2.88
C THR A 244 -1.15 -19.03 -2.80
N PRO A 245 -0.38 -17.91 -2.85
CA PRO A 245 -0.97 -16.58 -2.90
C PRO A 245 -1.99 -16.41 -4.03
N SER A 246 -1.71 -16.95 -5.22
CA SER A 246 -2.59 -16.82 -6.39
C SER A 246 -3.88 -17.61 -6.24
N GLU A 247 -3.82 -18.83 -5.74
CA GLU A 247 -5.00 -19.65 -5.46
C GLU A 247 -5.86 -19.01 -4.36
N THR A 248 -5.21 -18.55 -3.29
CA THR A 248 -5.88 -17.86 -2.18
C THR A 248 -6.57 -16.58 -2.65
N ALA A 249 -5.90 -15.78 -3.48
CA ALA A 249 -6.47 -14.57 -4.06
C ALA A 249 -7.68 -14.89 -4.95
N ALA A 250 -7.60 -15.92 -5.80
CA ALA A 250 -8.70 -16.32 -6.68
C ALA A 250 -9.93 -16.78 -5.89
N VAL A 251 -9.74 -17.64 -4.88
CA VAL A 251 -10.84 -18.08 -4.01
C VAL A 251 -11.40 -16.90 -3.22
N GLY A 252 -10.55 -16.03 -2.66
CA GLY A 252 -10.97 -14.83 -1.94
C GLY A 252 -11.79 -13.88 -2.81
N ALA A 253 -11.39 -13.65 -4.06
CA ALA A 253 -12.11 -12.84 -5.02
C ALA A 253 -13.50 -13.43 -5.35
N LEU A 254 -13.57 -14.74 -5.60
CA LEU A 254 -14.85 -15.43 -5.84
C LEU A 254 -15.78 -15.36 -4.64
N LEU A 255 -15.25 -15.54 -3.43
CA LEU A 255 -16.03 -15.41 -2.20
C LEU A 255 -16.54 -13.98 -1.99
N CYS A 256 -15.70 -12.97 -2.24
CA CYS A 256 -16.11 -11.56 -2.14
C CYS A 256 -17.15 -11.17 -3.18
N LEU A 257 -17.02 -11.65 -4.42
CA LEU A 257 -18.05 -11.46 -5.44
C LEU A 257 -19.37 -12.16 -5.07
N GLY A 258 -19.30 -13.39 -4.59
CA GLY A 258 -20.46 -14.12 -4.11
C GLY A 258 -21.15 -13.41 -2.93
N LEU A 259 -20.36 -12.89 -1.99
CA LEU A 259 -20.84 -12.10 -0.86
C LEU A 259 -21.50 -10.80 -1.33
N ALA A 260 -20.90 -10.09 -2.29
CA ALA A 260 -21.48 -8.88 -2.87
C ALA A 260 -22.83 -9.15 -3.57
N ILE A 261 -22.92 -10.23 -4.33
CA ILE A 261 -24.13 -10.59 -5.09
C ILE A 261 -25.23 -11.15 -4.17
N VAL A 262 -24.89 -12.08 -3.27
CA VAL A 262 -25.88 -12.83 -2.47
C VAL A 262 -26.28 -12.07 -1.21
N ILE A 263 -25.31 -11.56 -0.44
CA ILE A 263 -25.57 -10.90 0.85
C ILE A 263 -25.96 -9.44 0.61
N TYR A 264 -25.18 -8.72 -0.20
CA TYR A 264 -25.43 -7.30 -0.49
C TYR A 264 -26.38 -7.05 -1.64
N ARG A 265 -26.87 -8.11 -2.30
CA ARG A 265 -27.84 -8.04 -3.40
C ARG A 265 -27.38 -7.10 -4.51
N MET A 266 -26.09 -7.11 -4.82
CA MET A 266 -25.53 -6.37 -5.96
C MET A 266 -25.96 -7.06 -7.26
N THR A 267 -27.18 -6.78 -7.71
CA THR A 267 -27.79 -7.37 -8.93
C THR A 267 -27.78 -6.43 -10.13
N ASP A 268 -27.42 -5.17 -9.93
CA ASP A 268 -27.33 -4.20 -11.02
C ASP A 268 -26.13 -4.52 -11.92
N MET A 269 -26.43 -4.91 -13.17
CA MET A 269 -25.40 -5.26 -14.15
C MET A 269 -24.51 -4.08 -14.50
N GLY A 270 -25.02 -2.84 -14.40
CA GLY A 270 -24.20 -1.63 -14.59
C GLY A 270 -23.09 -1.52 -13.56
N THR A 271 -23.43 -1.69 -12.28
CA THR A 271 -22.48 -1.67 -11.16
C THR A 271 -21.44 -2.79 -11.26
N ILE A 272 -21.88 -4.01 -11.58
CA ILE A 272 -20.96 -5.15 -11.79
C ILE A 272 -20.00 -4.86 -12.95
N TRP A 273 -20.51 -4.34 -14.08
CA TRP A 273 -19.67 -3.99 -15.23
C TRP A 273 -18.64 -2.92 -14.90
N ILE A 274 -19.04 -1.86 -14.19
CA ILE A 274 -18.11 -0.80 -13.77
C ILE A 274 -17.02 -1.37 -12.87
N MET A 275 -17.40 -2.19 -11.88
CA MET A 275 -16.45 -2.83 -10.96
C MET A 275 -15.46 -3.73 -11.71
N LEU A 276 -15.91 -4.57 -12.65
CA LEU A 276 -15.03 -5.41 -13.46
C LEU A 276 -14.13 -4.60 -14.38
N ARG A 277 -14.67 -3.56 -15.03
CA ARG A 277 -13.92 -2.68 -15.93
C ARG A 277 -12.81 -1.94 -15.17
N ASP A 278 -13.14 -1.36 -14.02
CA ASP A 278 -12.20 -0.58 -13.23
C ASP A 278 -11.12 -1.49 -12.61
N SER A 279 -11.51 -2.67 -12.11
CA SER A 279 -10.56 -3.69 -11.63
C SER A 279 -9.60 -4.16 -12.74
N THR A 280 -10.13 -4.38 -13.95
CA THR A 280 -9.32 -4.78 -15.11
C THR A 280 -8.37 -3.66 -15.51
N LYS A 281 -8.83 -2.40 -15.50
CA LYS A 281 -7.99 -1.24 -15.83
C LYS A 281 -6.84 -1.08 -14.84
N GLU A 282 -7.10 -1.20 -13.54
CA GLU A 282 -6.05 -1.16 -12.51
C GLU A 282 -5.06 -2.33 -12.66
N SER A 283 -5.58 -3.53 -12.93
CA SER A 283 -4.76 -4.72 -13.16
C SER A 283 -3.83 -4.56 -14.36
N VAL A 284 -4.38 -4.13 -15.51
CA VAL A 284 -3.60 -3.90 -16.74
C VAL A 284 -2.56 -2.81 -16.53
N MET A 285 -2.91 -1.74 -15.82
CA MET A 285 -1.96 -0.68 -15.49
C MET A 285 -0.77 -1.23 -14.69
N ILE A 286 -1.03 -2.01 -13.63
CA ILE A 286 0.04 -2.58 -12.80
C ILE A 286 0.87 -3.58 -13.58
N LEU A 287 0.24 -4.53 -14.27
CA LEU A 287 0.94 -5.55 -15.07
C LEU A 287 1.81 -4.93 -16.16
N PHE A 288 1.33 -3.86 -16.81
CA PHE A 288 2.11 -3.16 -17.82
C PHE A 288 3.32 -2.43 -17.22
N ILE A 289 3.18 -1.84 -16.03
CA ILE A 289 4.33 -1.26 -15.31
C ILE A 289 5.33 -2.37 -14.93
N ILE A 290 4.87 -3.54 -14.48
CA ILE A 290 5.75 -4.68 -14.14
C ILE A 290 6.55 -5.13 -15.35
N ALA A 291 5.89 -5.29 -16.51
CA ALA A 291 6.56 -5.69 -17.73
C ALA A 291 7.62 -4.66 -18.14
N ALA A 292 7.27 -3.37 -18.17
CA ALA A 292 8.18 -2.28 -18.50
C ALA A 292 9.36 -2.15 -17.52
N ALA A 293 9.10 -2.30 -16.23
CA ALA A 293 10.12 -2.29 -15.19
C ALA A 293 11.05 -3.50 -15.28
N GLY A 294 10.56 -4.63 -15.75
CA GLY A 294 11.39 -5.79 -16.08
C GLY A 294 12.43 -5.48 -17.15
N VAL A 295 12.03 -4.79 -18.22
CA VAL A 295 12.95 -4.31 -19.28
C VAL A 295 13.94 -3.29 -18.72
N PHE A 296 13.47 -2.38 -17.85
CA PHE A 296 14.33 -1.41 -17.19
C PHE A 296 15.37 -2.07 -16.27
N SER A 297 14.96 -3.04 -15.45
CA SER A 297 15.86 -3.82 -14.60
C SER A 297 16.86 -4.63 -15.43
N TYR A 298 16.42 -5.20 -16.55
CA TYR A 298 17.31 -5.88 -17.49
C TYR A 298 18.36 -4.92 -18.06
N MET A 299 17.94 -3.73 -18.51
CA MET A 299 18.85 -2.70 -19.03
C MET A 299 19.89 -2.27 -18.00
N LEU A 300 19.49 -2.02 -16.76
CA LEU A 300 20.43 -1.67 -15.69
C LEU A 300 21.45 -2.78 -15.41
N SER A 301 21.03 -4.04 -15.48
CA SER A 301 21.90 -5.19 -15.27
C SER A 301 22.85 -5.42 -16.46
N SER A 302 22.34 -5.32 -17.70
CA SER A 302 23.13 -5.46 -18.94
C SER A 302 24.27 -4.43 -18.99
N LEU A 303 23.98 -3.20 -18.55
CA LEU A 303 24.93 -2.10 -18.51
C LEU A 303 25.83 -2.10 -17.25
N PHE A 304 25.77 -3.15 -16.43
CA PHE A 304 26.52 -3.31 -15.19
C PHE A 304 26.33 -2.18 -14.15
N ILE A 305 25.21 -1.44 -14.24
CA ILE A 305 24.95 -0.28 -13.39
C ILE A 305 24.66 -0.73 -11.96
N THR A 306 23.81 -1.75 -11.78
CA THR A 306 23.41 -2.23 -10.44
C THR A 306 24.60 -2.77 -9.65
N GLN A 307 25.46 -3.56 -10.29
CA GLN A 307 26.67 -4.15 -9.68
C GLN A 307 27.69 -3.07 -9.32
N SER A 308 27.87 -2.07 -10.18
CA SER A 308 28.81 -0.98 -9.94
C SER A 308 28.38 -0.08 -8.78
N ILE A 309 27.07 0.21 -8.66
CA ILE A 309 26.51 0.93 -7.51
C ILE A 309 26.76 0.15 -6.22
N ALA A 310 26.52 -1.17 -6.22
CA ALA A 310 26.75 -2.02 -5.05
C ALA A 310 28.22 -2.01 -4.61
N ALA A 311 29.14 -2.16 -5.57
CA ALA A 311 30.58 -2.12 -5.31
C ALA A 311 31.02 -0.76 -4.77
N TRP A 312 30.54 0.34 -5.35
CA TRP A 312 30.83 1.70 -4.88
C TRP A 312 30.33 1.95 -3.46
N ILE A 313 29.14 1.46 -3.12
CA ILE A 313 28.64 1.60 -1.74
C ILE A 313 29.46 0.76 -0.76
N GLY A 314 29.94 -0.41 -1.18
CA GLY A 314 30.88 -1.20 -0.38
C GLY A 314 32.22 -0.49 -0.10
N THR A 315 32.63 0.48 -0.93
CA THR A 315 33.83 1.31 -0.69
C THR A 315 33.53 2.59 0.08
N LEU A 316 32.27 3.01 0.14
CA LEU A 316 31.85 4.10 1.00
C LEU A 316 31.91 3.61 2.46
N GLU A 317 32.86 4.13 3.24
CA GLU A 317 32.89 3.99 4.71
C GLU A 317 31.75 4.80 5.38
N VAL A 318 30.58 4.85 4.75
CA VAL A 318 29.42 5.60 5.21
C VAL A 318 28.63 4.72 6.18
N ASN A 319 28.25 5.29 7.31
CA ASN A 319 27.37 4.63 8.26
C ASN A 319 26.07 4.18 7.56
N ARG A 320 25.74 2.90 7.63
CA ARG A 320 24.53 2.30 7.03
C ARG A 320 23.23 3.06 7.35
N TRP A 321 23.13 3.71 8.50
CA TRP A 321 21.97 4.51 8.88
C TRP A 321 21.90 5.86 8.17
N VAL A 322 23.04 6.46 7.84
CA VAL A 322 23.12 7.66 7.01
C VAL A 322 22.71 7.32 5.58
N LEU A 323 23.18 6.19 5.05
CA LEU A 323 22.71 5.65 3.78
C LEU A 323 21.18 5.44 3.78
N MET A 324 20.65 4.82 4.84
CA MET A 324 19.22 4.60 4.99
C MET A 324 18.42 5.92 5.07
N LEU A 325 18.96 6.97 5.68
CA LEU A 325 18.34 8.30 5.69
C LEU A 325 18.19 8.85 4.27
N TYR A 326 19.24 8.79 3.45
CA TYR A 326 19.18 9.22 2.05
C TYR A 326 18.18 8.39 1.24
N ILE A 327 18.14 7.08 1.46
CA ILE A 327 17.17 6.20 0.82
C ILE A 327 15.73 6.59 1.20
N ASN A 328 15.45 6.84 2.48
CA ASN A 328 14.12 7.30 2.91
C ASN A 328 13.74 8.64 2.26
N ILE A 329 14.66 9.61 2.24
CA ILE A 329 14.41 10.91 1.61
C ILE A 329 14.09 10.73 0.11
N PHE A 330 14.88 9.90 -0.58
CA PHE A 330 14.63 9.58 -1.98
C PHE A 330 13.25 8.92 -2.18
N LEU A 331 12.91 7.91 -1.38
CA LEU A 331 11.63 7.21 -1.47
C LEU A 331 10.46 8.14 -1.19
N LEU A 332 10.57 9.01 -0.19
CA LEU A 332 9.55 9.99 0.16
C LEU A 332 9.33 11.00 -0.98
N ILE A 333 10.42 11.52 -1.57
CA ILE A 333 10.33 12.39 -2.75
C ILE A 333 9.73 11.65 -3.94
N ALA A 334 10.08 10.39 -4.17
CA ALA A 334 9.50 9.61 -5.27
C ALA A 334 8.00 9.36 -5.06
N GLY A 335 7.60 8.98 -3.85
CA GLY A 335 6.20 8.71 -3.47
C GLY A 335 5.30 9.95 -3.52
N PHE A 336 5.87 11.15 -3.47
CA PHE A 336 5.15 12.42 -3.65
C PHE A 336 4.59 12.61 -5.05
N PHE A 337 5.24 12.06 -6.08
CA PHE A 337 4.87 12.27 -7.48
C PHE A 337 4.33 11.01 -8.15
N LEU A 338 4.80 9.84 -7.72
CA LEU A 338 4.55 8.58 -8.40
C LEU A 338 3.69 7.64 -7.54
N PRO A 339 2.80 6.84 -8.16
CA PRO A 339 2.08 5.79 -7.44
C PRO A 339 3.03 4.77 -6.78
N PRO A 340 2.67 4.17 -5.64
CA PRO A 340 3.54 3.23 -4.91
C PRO A 340 4.09 2.09 -5.78
N VAL A 341 3.24 1.48 -6.60
CA VAL A 341 3.62 0.39 -7.52
C VAL A 341 4.73 0.82 -8.47
N ALA A 342 4.65 2.03 -9.02
CA ALA A 342 5.64 2.58 -9.93
C ALA A 342 6.99 2.80 -9.23
N VAL A 343 6.98 3.38 -8.03
CA VAL A 343 8.20 3.62 -7.26
C VAL A 343 8.87 2.29 -6.89
N ILE A 344 8.10 1.30 -6.42
CA ILE A 344 8.63 -0.01 -6.07
C ILE A 344 9.32 -0.66 -7.27
N LEU A 345 8.64 -0.74 -8.41
CA LEU A 345 9.15 -1.43 -9.59
C LEU A 345 10.40 -0.77 -10.18
N MET A 346 10.50 0.56 -10.06
CA MET A 346 11.65 1.31 -10.53
C MET A 346 12.82 1.27 -9.53
N ALA A 347 12.54 1.51 -8.26
CA ALA A 347 13.57 1.72 -7.25
C ALA A 347 14.05 0.43 -6.59
N ALA A 348 13.18 -0.56 -6.37
CA ALA A 348 13.54 -1.74 -5.61
C ALA A 348 14.70 -2.53 -6.24
N PRO A 349 14.76 -2.77 -7.57
CA PRO A 349 15.91 -3.46 -8.18
C PRO A 349 17.25 -2.71 -8.02
N ILE A 350 17.20 -1.37 -7.96
CA ILE A 350 18.39 -0.53 -7.75
C ILE A 350 18.80 -0.54 -6.28
N LEU A 351 17.83 -0.42 -5.37
CA LEU A 351 18.06 -0.31 -3.94
C LEU A 351 18.36 -1.65 -3.29
N MET A 352 17.87 -2.77 -3.82
CA MET A 352 18.07 -4.09 -3.23
C MET A 352 19.54 -4.46 -2.99
N PRO A 353 20.45 -4.39 -3.98
CA PRO A 353 21.85 -4.71 -3.74
C PRO A 353 22.50 -3.76 -2.73
N ILE A 354 22.02 -2.52 -2.63
CA ILE A 354 22.48 -1.52 -1.66
C ILE A 354 22.07 -1.92 -0.24
N ILE A 355 20.82 -2.29 -0.07
CA ILE A 355 20.22 -2.70 1.21
C ILE A 355 20.88 -3.99 1.72
N LEU A 356 21.04 -4.99 0.85
CA LEU A 356 21.71 -6.24 1.19
C LEU A 356 23.20 -6.01 1.49
N GLY A 357 23.90 -5.20 0.69
CA GLY A 357 25.31 -4.85 0.92
C GLY A 357 25.55 -4.10 2.23
N ALA A 358 24.58 -3.28 2.68
CA ALA A 358 24.62 -2.59 3.96
C ALA A 358 24.20 -3.46 5.17
N GLY A 359 23.81 -4.73 4.92
CA GLY A 359 23.41 -5.69 5.93
C GLY A 359 22.01 -5.44 6.50
N PHE A 360 21.10 -4.84 5.73
CA PHE A 360 19.70 -4.71 6.08
C PHE A 360 18.88 -5.89 5.56
N ASP A 361 17.87 -6.28 6.34
CA ASP A 361 16.94 -7.33 5.93
C ASP A 361 15.98 -6.83 4.82
N PRO A 362 15.77 -7.59 3.73
CA PRO A 362 14.95 -7.16 2.61
C PRO A 362 13.45 -7.09 2.94
N TYR A 363 12.95 -7.85 3.92
CA TYR A 363 11.55 -7.81 4.36
C TYR A 363 11.30 -6.59 5.25
N TRP A 364 12.24 -6.29 6.15
CA TRP A 364 12.22 -5.03 6.90
C TRP A 364 12.25 -3.82 5.97
N PHE A 365 13.11 -3.84 4.94
CA PHE A 365 13.18 -2.75 3.98
C PHE A 365 11.87 -2.62 3.18
N ALA A 366 11.20 -3.73 2.84
CA ALA A 366 9.90 -3.70 2.18
C ALA A 366 8.85 -2.95 3.01
N VAL A 367 8.82 -3.18 4.33
CA VAL A 367 7.94 -2.49 5.26
C VAL A 367 8.26 -1.01 5.30
N VAL A 368 9.54 -0.64 5.48
CA VAL A 368 9.95 0.78 5.52
C VAL A 368 9.64 1.49 4.21
N LEU A 369 9.92 0.84 3.07
CA LEU A 369 9.57 1.35 1.75
C LEU A 369 8.07 1.58 1.64
N THR A 370 7.25 0.61 2.06
CA THR A 370 5.80 0.71 2.02
C THR A 370 5.29 1.88 2.86
N ILE A 371 5.83 2.10 4.06
CA ILE A 371 5.46 3.25 4.90
C ILE A 371 5.88 4.57 4.25
N ASN A 372 7.02 4.64 3.55
CA ASN A 372 7.37 5.83 2.75
C ASN A 372 6.33 6.10 1.65
N MET A 373 5.84 5.03 1.00
CA MET A 373 4.79 5.16 -0.01
C MET A 373 3.46 5.62 0.60
N GLU A 374 3.14 5.15 1.80
CA GLU A 374 1.97 5.63 2.55
C GLU A 374 2.04 7.13 2.81
N ILE A 375 3.21 7.63 3.26
CA ILE A 375 3.44 9.06 3.46
C ILE A 375 3.18 9.83 2.16
N GLY A 376 3.64 9.31 1.03
CA GLY A 376 3.42 9.92 -0.28
C GLY A 376 1.96 10.05 -0.69
N LEU A 377 1.12 9.09 -0.30
CA LEU A 377 -0.32 9.09 -0.61
C LEU A 377 -1.12 10.15 0.14
N ILE A 378 -0.59 10.70 1.24
CA ILE A 378 -1.27 11.71 2.07
C ILE A 378 -0.49 13.02 2.22
N SER A 379 0.59 13.19 1.44
CA SER A 379 1.45 14.37 1.45
C SER A 379 1.44 15.10 0.09
N PRO A 380 1.63 16.43 0.05
CA PRO A 380 1.76 17.18 -1.20
C PRO A 380 3.02 16.76 -1.95
N PRO A 381 3.07 16.90 -3.29
CA PRO A 381 2.15 17.64 -4.17
C PRO A 381 1.01 16.81 -4.75
N VAL A 382 1.13 15.48 -4.87
CA VAL A 382 0.06 14.61 -5.40
C VAL A 382 -0.88 14.18 -4.27
N GLY A 383 -0.42 13.42 -3.27
CA GLY A 383 -1.28 13.02 -2.14
C GLY A 383 -2.63 12.43 -2.59
N LEU A 384 -2.59 11.35 -3.37
CA LEU A 384 -3.77 10.77 -4.05
C LEU A 384 -4.99 10.58 -3.13
N ASN A 385 -4.77 10.16 -1.88
CA ASN A 385 -5.86 9.98 -0.92
C ASN A 385 -6.54 11.30 -0.57
N LEU A 386 -5.81 12.41 -0.52
CA LEU A 386 -6.38 13.74 -0.27
C LEU A 386 -7.38 14.13 -1.37
N TYR A 387 -7.07 13.82 -2.64
CA TYR A 387 -7.98 14.04 -3.76
C TYR A 387 -9.18 13.10 -3.74
N VAL A 388 -8.99 11.83 -3.37
CA VAL A 388 -10.10 10.88 -3.20
C VAL A 388 -11.08 11.41 -2.13
N ILE A 389 -10.56 11.86 -0.99
CA ILE A 389 -11.36 12.42 0.09
C ILE A 389 -12.07 13.71 -0.34
N ASN A 390 -11.39 14.59 -1.07
CA ASN A 390 -12.02 15.80 -1.63
C ASN A 390 -13.12 15.46 -2.65
N GLY A 391 -12.97 14.39 -3.45
CA GLY A 391 -14.02 13.93 -4.35
C GLY A 391 -15.26 13.39 -3.63
N ILE A 392 -15.12 12.90 -2.39
CA ILE A 392 -16.24 12.44 -1.55
C ILE A 392 -16.92 13.61 -0.84
N ALA A 393 -16.12 14.56 -0.35
CA ALA A 393 -16.57 15.73 0.42
C ALA A 393 -16.00 17.02 -0.20
N PRO A 394 -16.53 17.45 -1.38
CA PRO A 394 -16.01 18.60 -2.11
C PRO A 394 -16.13 19.92 -1.35
N GLU A 395 -17.02 19.98 -0.36
CA GLU A 395 -17.19 21.11 0.54
C GLU A 395 -16.01 21.31 1.50
N ILE A 396 -15.18 20.29 1.73
CA ILE A 396 -13.99 20.39 2.59
C ILE A 396 -12.82 20.85 1.72
N PRO A 397 -12.23 22.02 1.98
CA PRO A 397 -11.08 22.49 1.22
C PRO A 397 -9.91 21.52 1.33
N LEU A 398 -9.22 21.26 0.20
CA LEU A 398 -8.04 20.37 0.17
C LEU A 398 -6.97 20.77 1.21
N LYS A 399 -6.78 22.08 1.44
CA LYS A 399 -5.88 22.61 2.47
C LYS A 399 -6.26 22.13 3.89
N THR A 400 -7.54 21.98 4.18
CA THR A 400 -8.06 21.49 5.46
C THR A 400 -7.81 19.99 5.59
N ILE A 401 -8.06 19.22 4.53
CA ILE A 401 -7.77 17.78 4.47
C ILE A 401 -6.27 17.53 4.70
N LEU A 402 -5.42 18.27 3.98
CA LEU A 402 -3.97 18.20 4.10
C LEU A 402 -3.47 18.53 5.52
N LYS A 403 -3.92 19.64 6.10
CA LYS A 403 -3.55 19.98 7.48
C LYS A 403 -4.02 18.92 8.48
N GLY A 404 -5.15 18.27 8.18
CA GLY A 404 -5.68 17.15 8.95
C GLY A 404 -4.85 15.86 8.82
N SER A 405 -4.23 15.61 7.66
CA SER A 405 -3.41 14.41 7.42
C SER A 405 -1.97 14.53 7.93
N LEU A 406 -1.39 15.74 7.96
CA LEU A 406 0.00 15.98 8.38
C LEU A 406 0.40 15.35 9.72
N PRO A 407 -0.43 15.37 10.78
CA PRO A 407 -0.05 14.69 12.02
C PRO A 407 0.13 13.18 11.88
N TYR A 408 -0.64 12.53 11.00
CA TYR A 408 -0.49 11.10 10.73
C TYR A 408 0.77 10.80 9.91
N VAL A 409 1.21 11.73 9.05
CA VAL A 409 2.54 11.68 8.43
C VAL A 409 3.63 11.66 9.52
N ALA A 410 3.51 12.50 10.55
CA ALA A 410 4.45 12.47 11.67
C ALA A 410 4.41 11.12 12.41
N CYS A 411 3.22 10.52 12.61
CA CYS A 411 3.11 9.16 13.15
C CYS A 411 3.83 8.11 12.29
N MET A 412 3.72 8.19 10.96
CA MET A 412 4.43 7.28 10.05
C MET A 412 5.95 7.46 10.11
N ILE A 413 6.44 8.70 10.19
CA ILE A 413 7.87 8.99 10.39
C ILE A 413 8.35 8.40 11.72
N ILE A 414 7.58 8.58 12.79
CA ILE A 414 7.86 7.97 14.10
C ILE A 414 7.89 6.44 13.99
N ALA A 415 6.96 5.83 13.25
CA ALA A 415 6.95 4.39 13.01
C ALA A 415 8.21 3.91 12.27
N ILE A 416 8.67 4.63 11.25
CA ILE A 416 9.95 4.34 10.57
C ILE A 416 11.11 4.39 11.57
N LEU A 417 11.18 5.42 12.42
CA LEU A 417 12.23 5.53 13.44
C LEU A 417 12.18 4.36 14.44
N ILE A 418 10.99 3.96 14.88
CA ILE A 418 10.80 2.80 15.75
C ILE A 418 11.27 1.52 15.05
N LEU A 419 10.93 1.33 13.77
CA LEU A 419 11.37 0.17 12.98
C LEU A 419 12.88 0.16 12.75
N CYS A 420 13.53 1.32 12.64
CA CYS A 420 14.99 1.42 12.58
C CYS A 420 15.64 0.98 13.90
N LEU A 421 15.07 1.36 15.05
CA LEU A 421 15.59 0.97 16.37
C LEU A 421 15.26 -0.49 16.72
N PHE A 422 14.10 -0.98 16.27
CA PHE A 422 13.57 -2.31 16.59
C PHE A 422 13.14 -3.03 15.29
N PRO A 423 14.08 -3.46 14.44
CA PRO A 423 13.76 -4.14 13.17
C PRO A 423 12.99 -5.45 13.38
N GLY A 424 13.13 -6.07 14.56
CA GLY A 424 12.39 -7.25 14.97
C GLY A 424 10.86 -7.09 14.90
N ILE A 425 10.31 -5.88 14.94
CA ILE A 425 8.86 -5.69 14.75
C ILE A 425 8.43 -6.19 13.36
N ALA A 426 9.25 -6.00 12.33
CA ALA A 426 8.95 -6.49 10.99
C ALA A 426 9.39 -7.96 10.79
N THR A 427 10.52 -8.37 11.37
CA THR A 427 11.14 -9.68 11.05
C THR A 427 10.79 -10.81 12.01
N TRP A 428 10.45 -10.53 13.27
CA TRP A 428 10.25 -11.55 14.31
C TRP A 428 9.08 -12.49 14.00
N LEU A 429 7.93 -11.95 13.61
CA LEU A 429 6.74 -12.76 13.33
C LEU A 429 6.96 -13.67 12.09
N PRO A 430 7.51 -13.15 10.97
CA PRO A 430 7.96 -14.01 9.88
C PRO A 430 8.93 -15.11 10.32
N ASP A 431 9.93 -14.77 11.14
CA ASP A 431 10.95 -15.72 11.56
C ASP A 431 10.39 -16.81 12.48
N ALA A 432 9.45 -16.45 13.36
CA ALA A 432 8.79 -17.37 14.27
C ALA A 432 7.88 -18.38 13.54
N LEU A 433 7.23 -17.97 12.44
CA LEU A 433 6.30 -18.83 11.70
C LEU A 433 6.96 -19.62 10.57
N MET A 434 7.98 -19.05 9.92
CA MET A 434 8.58 -19.61 8.70
C MET A 434 10.07 -20.00 8.87
N GLY A 435 10.66 -19.87 10.06
CA GLY A 435 12.10 -20.03 10.29
C GLY A 435 12.90 -18.78 9.92
N ALA A 436 14.23 -18.76 10.06
CA ALA A 436 15.02 -17.57 9.67
C ALA A 436 15.01 -17.35 8.14
N ALA A 437 15.09 -16.09 7.70
CA ALA A 437 15.25 -15.78 6.28
C ALA A 437 16.52 -16.43 5.73
N VAL A 438 16.41 -17.16 4.62
CA VAL A 438 17.57 -17.54 3.82
C VAL A 438 17.88 -16.34 2.94
N THR A 439 18.84 -15.52 3.37
CA THR A 439 19.33 -14.34 2.64
C THR A 439 20.19 -14.70 1.44
#